data_AF-A0AA39SQR3-F1
#
_entry.id   AF-A0AA39SQR3-F1
#
_cell.length_a   1.000
_cell.length_b   1.000
_cell.length_c   1.000
_cell.angle_alpha   90.00
_cell.angle_beta   90.00
_cell.angle_gamma   90.00
#
_symmetry.space_group_name_H-M   'P 1'
#
loop_
_entity.id
_entity.type
_entity.pdbx_description
1 polymer ?
#
loop_
_entity_poly.entity_id
_entity_poly.type
_entity_poly.pdbx_seq_one_letter_code
_entity_poly.pdbx_strand_id
1 'polypeptide(L)'
;MKKKYQGTTRAKRQQLQLLRSEFETLRMKSGELVTDYFSQTMAIVNKMRIHDNKTEDVTIVEKILRSMTPKFNFVVCSIGKSNDIDELSIDELQSSLLIHEHKINKQGK
;
A
#
# COMPACT_ATOMS: atom_id res chain seq x y z
N MET A 1 -19.50 35.43 -9.94
CA MET A 1 -19.26 34.09 -10.54
C MET A 1 -18.54 33.13 -9.57
N LYS A 2 -19.13 32.74 -8.43
CA LYS A 2 -18.45 31.90 -7.40
C LYS A 2 -18.97 30.45 -7.27
N LYS A 3 -20.12 30.11 -7.87
CA LYS A 3 -20.77 28.79 -7.66
C LYS A 3 -20.13 27.61 -8.40
N LYS A 4 -19.53 27.82 -9.58
CA LYS A 4 -18.94 26.71 -10.38
C LYS A 4 -17.66 26.13 -9.75
N TYR A 5 -16.79 26.97 -9.20
CA TYR A 5 -15.52 26.54 -8.59
C TYR A 5 -15.70 25.82 -7.25
N GLN A 6 -16.74 26.15 -6.48
CA GLN A 6 -16.99 25.53 -5.19
C GLN A 6 -17.47 24.07 -5.34
N GLY A 7 -18.18 23.75 -6.43
CA GLY A 7 -18.59 22.38 -6.78
C GLY A 7 -17.42 21.47 -7.14
N THR A 8 -16.43 21.97 -7.88
CA THR A 8 -15.23 21.20 -8.25
C THR A 8 -14.33 20.94 -7.04
N THR A 9 -14.20 21.88 -6.11
CA THR A 9 -13.46 21.65 -4.85
C THR A 9 -14.16 20.63 -3.94
N ARG A 10 -15.50 20.68 -3.83
CA ARG A 10 -16.26 19.70 -3.04
C ARG A 10 -16.16 18.29 -3.64
N ALA A 11 -16.28 18.16 -4.95
CA ALA A 11 -16.14 16.88 -5.66
C ALA A 11 -14.74 16.28 -5.47
N LYS A 12 -13.68 17.09 -5.62
CA LYS A 12 -12.29 16.65 -5.34
C LYS A 12 -12.12 16.13 -3.91
N ARG A 13 -12.69 16.82 -2.92
CA ARG A 13 -12.62 16.39 -1.51
C ARG A 13 -13.34 15.06 -1.28
N GLN A 14 -14.53 14.89 -1.87
CA GLN A 14 -15.28 13.63 -1.77
C GLN A 14 -14.52 12.46 -2.41
N GLN A 15 -13.95 12.68 -3.60
CA GLN A 15 -13.13 11.67 -4.27
C GLN A 15 -11.88 11.28 -3.46
N LEU A 16 -11.19 12.26 -2.87
CA LEU A 16 -10.06 11.98 -1.99
C LEU A 16 -10.47 11.17 -0.75
N GLN A 17 -11.62 11.45 -0.15
CA GLN A 17 -12.13 10.67 0.99
C GLN A 17 -12.45 9.22 0.59
N LEU A 18 -13.04 9.00 -0.58
CA LEU A 18 -13.29 7.65 -1.09
C LEU A 18 -11.98 6.88 -1.27
N LEU A 19 -10.96 7.49 -1.88
CA LEU A 19 -9.65 6.87 -2.07
C LEU A 19 -8.95 6.56 -0.74
N ARG A 20 -9.08 7.43 0.27
CA ARG A 20 -8.56 7.16 1.62
C ARG A 20 -9.24 5.95 2.24
N SER A 21 -10.56 5.85 2.13
CA SER A 21 -11.31 4.69 2.61
C SER A 21 -10.92 3.41 1.85
N GLU A 22 -10.71 3.50 0.54
CA GLU A 22 -10.24 2.37 -0.28
C GLU A 22 -8.84 1.92 0.17
N PHE A 23 -7.92 2.86 0.40
CA PHE A 23 -6.58 2.58 0.91
C PHE A 23 -6.62 1.97 2.33
N GLU A 24 -7.43 2.50 3.23
CA GLU A 24 -7.57 2.00 4.60
C GLU A 24 -8.15 0.58 4.64
N THR A 25 -9.11 0.27 3.77
CA THR A 25 -9.74 -1.06 3.68
C THR A 25 -8.97 -2.06 2.82
N LEU A 26 -8.02 -1.60 1.99
CA LEU A 26 -7.20 -2.45 1.12
C LEU A 26 -6.47 -3.52 1.94
N ARG A 27 -6.58 -4.78 1.51
CA ARG A 27 -5.89 -5.92 2.09
C ARG A 27 -5.50 -6.90 1.01
N MET A 28 -4.37 -7.58 1.22
CA MET A 28 -3.92 -8.63 0.33
C MET A 28 -4.89 -9.82 0.43
N LYS A 29 -5.35 -10.31 -0.71
CA LYS A 29 -6.25 -11.47 -0.79
C LYS A 29 -5.47 -12.77 -0.67
N SER A 30 -6.15 -13.82 -0.23
CA SER A 30 -5.55 -15.17 -0.22
C SER A 30 -5.22 -15.61 -1.64
N GLY A 31 -3.96 -15.98 -1.88
CA GLY A 31 -3.48 -16.43 -3.19
C GLY A 31 -3.17 -15.31 -4.19
N GLU A 32 -3.35 -14.04 -3.82
CA GLU A 32 -2.90 -12.90 -4.60
C GLU A 32 -1.37 -12.85 -4.64
N LEU A 33 -0.79 -12.46 -5.77
CA LEU A 33 0.66 -12.28 -5.90
C LEU A 33 1.09 -10.97 -5.24
N VAL A 34 2.30 -10.95 -4.68
CA VAL A 34 2.89 -9.72 -4.11
C VAL A 34 2.91 -8.59 -5.14
N THR A 35 3.26 -8.86 -6.40
CA THR A 35 3.28 -7.85 -7.48
C THR A 35 1.93 -7.21 -7.73
N ASP A 36 0.86 -8.01 -7.72
CA ASP A 36 -0.50 -7.55 -8.02
C ASP A 36 -1.02 -6.68 -6.88
N TYR A 37 -0.73 -7.09 -5.64
CA TYR A 37 -1.09 -6.35 -4.45
C TYR A 37 -0.37 -4.98 -4.38
N PHE A 38 0.94 -4.94 -4.68
CA PHE A 38 1.69 -3.68 -4.77
C PHE A 38 1.16 -2.77 -5.87
N SER A 39 0.84 -3.33 -7.04
CA SER A 39 0.29 -2.58 -8.17
C SER A 39 -1.04 -1.91 -7.81
N GLN A 40 -1.94 -2.63 -7.13
CA GLN A 40 -3.21 -2.07 -6.63
C GLN A 40 -2.98 -0.96 -5.60
N THR A 41 -2.08 -1.20 -4.64
CA THR A 41 -1.74 -0.23 -3.60
C THR A 41 -1.21 1.07 -4.22
N MET A 42 -0.25 0.97 -5.13
CA MET A 42 0.34 2.13 -5.81
C MET A 42 -0.66 2.84 -6.71
N ALA A 43 -1.59 2.13 -7.36
CA ALA A 43 -2.65 2.75 -8.14
C ALA A 43 -3.55 3.67 -7.27
N ILE A 44 -3.89 3.25 -6.06
CA ILE A 44 -4.69 4.06 -5.12
C ILE A 44 -3.87 5.25 -4.61
N VAL A 45 -2.62 5.02 -4.17
CA VAL A 45 -1.71 6.08 -3.71
C VAL A 45 -1.49 7.14 -4.78
N ASN A 46 -1.25 6.74 -6.03
CA ASN A 46 -1.02 7.67 -7.14
C ASN A 46 -2.27 8.52 -7.41
N LYS A 47 -3.47 7.92 -7.36
CA LYS A 47 -4.73 8.68 -7.43
C LYS A 47 -4.86 9.67 -6.28
N MET A 48 -4.47 9.30 -5.05
CA MET A 48 -4.49 10.20 -3.90
C MET A 48 -3.50 11.36 -4.07
N ARG A 49 -2.29 11.10 -4.56
CA ARG A 49 -1.24 12.10 -4.81
C ARG A 49 -1.68 13.14 -5.86
N ILE A 50 -2.40 12.71 -6.90
CA ILE A 50 -2.99 13.62 -7.91
C ILE A 50 -3.99 14.61 -7.28
N HIS A 51 -4.63 14.24 -6.18
CA HIS A 51 -5.55 15.09 -5.43
C HIS A 51 -4.86 15.87 -4.29
N ASP A 52 -3.58 16.20 -4.45
CA ASP A 52 -2.73 16.95 -3.50
C ASP A 52 -2.57 16.27 -2.13
N ASN A 53 -2.75 14.95 -2.05
CA ASN A 53 -2.50 14.21 -0.81
C ASN A 53 -1.01 13.84 -0.72
N LYS A 54 -0.33 14.37 0.30
CA LYS A 54 1.04 14.01 0.63
C LYS A 54 1.05 12.70 1.41
N THR A 55 0.87 11.58 0.70
CA THR A 55 1.07 10.26 1.30
C THR A 55 2.58 9.96 1.29
N GLU A 56 3.15 9.89 2.48
CA GLU A 56 4.57 9.55 2.71
C GLU A 56 4.81 8.05 2.47
N ASP A 57 6.02 7.70 2.04
CA ASP A 57 6.36 6.32 1.72
C ASP A 57 6.31 5.41 2.96
N VAL A 58 6.68 5.92 4.14
CA VAL A 58 6.54 5.21 5.41
C VAL A 58 5.09 4.77 5.67
N THR A 59 4.10 5.64 5.39
CA THR A 59 2.68 5.30 5.53
C THR A 59 2.27 4.16 4.60
N ILE A 60 2.85 4.10 3.41
CA ILE A 60 2.58 3.05 2.41
C ILE A 60 3.22 1.74 2.85
N VAL A 61 4.47 1.77 3.31
CA VAL A 61 5.20 0.62 3.85
C VAL A 61 4.45 0.02 5.04
N GLU A 62 4.11 0.84 6.04
CA GLU A 62 3.33 0.40 7.21
C GLU A 62 1.97 -0.19 6.80
N LYS A 63 1.29 0.46 5.84
CA LYS A 63 0.02 -0.03 5.33
C LYS A 63 0.19 -1.42 4.74
N ILE A 64 1.16 -1.61 3.83
CA ILE A 64 1.43 -2.89 3.17
C ILE A 64 1.70 -3.98 4.21
N LEU A 65 2.62 -3.73 5.15
CA LEU A 65 2.99 -4.67 6.20
C LEU A 65 1.78 -5.10 7.06
N ARG A 66 0.92 -4.14 7.43
CA ARG A 66 -0.27 -4.40 8.28
C ARG A 66 -1.38 -5.18 7.57
N SER A 67 -1.44 -5.12 6.25
CA SER A 67 -2.54 -5.72 5.47
C SER A 67 -2.11 -6.88 4.58
N MET A 68 -0.89 -7.40 4.80
CA MET A 68 -0.45 -8.68 4.23
C MET A 68 -1.22 -9.86 4.83
N THR A 69 -1.26 -10.97 4.09
CA THR A 69 -1.81 -12.22 4.59
C THR A 69 -0.88 -12.89 5.61
N PRO A 70 -1.39 -13.76 6.50
CA PRO A 70 -0.58 -14.44 7.52
C PRO A 70 0.63 -15.24 6.98
N LYS A 71 0.59 -15.61 5.69
CA LYS A 71 1.70 -16.25 4.96
C LYS A 71 3.01 -15.44 5.03
N PHE A 72 2.92 -14.12 5.22
CA PHE A 72 4.06 -13.21 5.27
C PHE A 72 4.43 -12.76 6.69
N ASN A 73 3.73 -13.24 7.74
CA ASN A 73 3.96 -12.82 9.13
C ASN A 73 5.43 -12.91 9.55
N PHE A 74 6.16 -13.93 9.10
CA PHE A 74 7.59 -14.07 9.43
C PHE A 74 8.43 -12.89 8.91
N VAL A 75 8.23 -12.49 7.65
CA VAL A 75 8.96 -11.37 7.05
C VAL A 75 8.51 -10.05 7.67
N VAL A 76 7.21 -9.86 7.87
CA VAL A 76 6.66 -8.66 8.53
C VAL A 76 7.27 -8.49 9.92
N CYS A 77 7.34 -9.55 10.72
CA CYS A 77 8.00 -9.54 12.02
C CYS A 77 9.51 -9.29 11.93
N SER A 78 10.18 -9.82 10.91
CA SER A 78 11.62 -9.60 10.72
C SER A 78 11.94 -8.14 10.40
N ILE A 79 11.16 -7.52 9.50
CA ILE A 79 11.28 -6.11 9.12
C ILE A 79 10.94 -5.22 10.33
N GLY A 80 9.85 -5.52 11.04
CA GLY A 80 9.47 -4.75 12.23
C GLY A 80 10.49 -4.78 13.36
N LYS A 81 11.37 -5.79 13.41
CA LYS A 81 12.44 -5.89 14.42
C LYS A 81 13.73 -5.19 14.01
N SER A 82 13.93 -4.84 12.75
CA SER A 82 15.20 -4.23 12.31
C SER A 82 15.29 -2.73 12.63
N ASN A 83 14.21 -2.11 13.12
CA ASN A 83 14.08 -0.66 13.39
C ASN A 83 14.18 0.24 12.15
N ASP A 84 14.22 -0.32 10.94
CA ASP A 84 14.47 0.44 9.70
C ASP A 84 13.19 0.82 8.94
N ILE A 85 12.00 0.68 9.53
CA ILE A 85 10.74 0.93 8.81
C ILE A 85 10.65 2.37 8.28
N ASP A 86 11.18 3.34 9.03
CA ASP A 86 11.15 4.76 8.67
C ASP A 86 12.06 5.09 7.48
N GLU A 87 13.10 4.28 7.25
CA GLU A 87 14.07 4.45 6.15
C GLU A 87 13.85 3.47 5.00
N LEU A 88 13.01 2.45 5.20
CA LEU A 88 12.75 1.39 4.22
C LEU A 88 12.00 1.94 3.01
N SER A 89 12.58 1.80 1.83
CA SER A 89 11.91 2.17 0.59
C SER A 89 10.84 1.14 0.19
N ILE A 90 9.86 1.59 -0.60
CA ILE A 90 8.81 0.71 -1.14
C ILE A 90 9.41 -0.40 -2.03
N ASP A 91 10.45 -0.08 -2.80
CA ASP A 91 11.12 -1.01 -3.71
C ASP A 91 11.90 -2.11 -2.97
N GLU A 92 12.57 -1.76 -1.86
CA GLU A 92 13.26 -2.72 -0.98
C GLU A 92 12.27 -3.64 -0.27
N LEU A 93 11.15 -3.08 0.22
CA LEU A 93 10.07 -3.86 0.80
C LEU A 93 9.52 -4.85 -0.23
N GLN A 94 9.21 -4.38 -1.45
CA GLN A 94 8.68 -5.22 -2.52
C GLN A 94 9.65 -6.37 -2.86
N SER A 95 10.93 -6.05 -3.02
CA SER A 95 11.99 -7.02 -3.33
C SER A 95 12.09 -8.10 -2.24
N SER A 96 12.06 -7.69 -0.97
CA SER A 96 12.12 -8.60 0.19
C SER A 96 10.93 -9.57 0.22
N LEU A 97 9.73 -9.07 -0.05
CA LEU A 97 8.51 -9.88 -0.08
C LEU A 97 8.47 -10.84 -1.27
N LEU A 98 8.95 -10.43 -2.45
CA LEU A 98 9.02 -11.29 -3.65
C LEU A 98 9.99 -12.46 -3.48
N ILE A 99 11.14 -12.22 -2.84
CA ILE A 99 12.10 -13.29 -2.52
C ILE A 99 11.44 -14.33 -1.60
N HIS A 100 10.68 -13.86 -0.62
CA HIS A 100 9.99 -14.76 0.31
C HIS A 100 8.83 -15.52 -0.35
N GLU A 101 8.04 -14.86 -1.19
CA GLU A 101 7.00 -15.51 -1.98
C GLU A 101 7.57 -16.65 -2.84
N HIS A 102 8.69 -16.41 -3.52
CA HIS A 102 9.41 -17.45 -4.27
C HIS A 102 9.88 -18.62 -3.41
N LYS A 103 10.41 -18.34 -2.21
CA LYS A 103 10.88 -19.39 -1.28
C LYS A 103 9.72 -20.26 -0.80
N ILE A 104 8.60 -19.67 -0.40
CA ILE A 104 7.43 -20.43 0.03
C ILE A 104 6.86 -21.27 -1.12
N ASN A 105 6.77 -20.70 -2.32
CA ASN A 105 6.21 -21.40 -3.47
C ASN A 105 7.11 -22.57 -3.94
N LYS A 106 8.42 -22.53 -3.63
CA LYS A 106 9.35 -23.65 -3.88
C LYS A 106 9.28 -24.75 -2.81
N GLN A 107 8.91 -24.43 -1.58
CA GLN A 107 8.81 -25.40 -0.47
C GLN A 107 7.52 -26.23 -0.50
N GLY A 108 6.54 -25.83 -1.31
CA GLY A 108 5.29 -26.58 -1.53
C GLY A 108 5.29 -27.50 -2.76
N LYS A 109 6.46 -27.82 -3.31
CA LYS A 109 6.64 -28.78 -4.41
C LYS A 109 7.40 -30.01 -3.95
#